data_AF-A0A1Y4F9A7-F1
#
_entry.id   AF-A0A1Y4F9A7-F1
#
_cell.length_a   1.000
_cell.length_b   1.000
_cell.length_c   1.000
_cell.angle_alpha   90.00
_cell.angle_beta   90.00
_cell.angle_gamma   90.00
#
_symmetry.space_group_name_H-M   'P 1'
#
loop_
_entity.id
_entity.type
_entity.pdbx_description
1 polymer ?
#
loop_
_entity_poly.entity_id
_entity_poly.type
_entity_poly.pdbx_seq_one_letter_code
_entity_poly.pdbx_strand_id
1 'polypeptide(L)' 'MKYREFVKWCNERACDGCWGMLEAMICIWVLEEVRKAPFWRREKVWREQYENDVVNQIVEPTNQKIKELCGMRNGGKR' A
#
# COMPACT_ATOMS: atom_id res chain seq x y z
N MET A 1 -3.92 -1.26 -9.14
CA MET A 1 -5.01 -1.43 -8.14
C MET A 1 -5.86 -0.18 -8.10
N LYS A 2 -7.16 -0.26 -7.77
CA LYS A 2 -8.03 0.92 -7.62
C LYS A 2 -7.66 1.75 -6.40
N TYR A 3 -7.99 3.05 -6.38
CA TYR A 3 -7.65 3.91 -5.24
C TYR A 3 -8.28 3.40 -3.92
N ARG A 4 -9.53 2.93 -3.96
CA ARG A 4 -10.19 2.37 -2.77
C ARG A 4 -9.50 1.11 -2.25
N GLU A 5 -8.94 0.28 -3.14
CA GLU A 5 -8.18 -0.91 -2.76
C GLU A 5 -6.86 -0.49 -2.09
N PHE A 6 -6.22 0.56 -2.62
CA PHE A 6 -5.02 1.12 -2.01
C PHE A 6 -5.28 1.68 -0.60
N VAL A 7 -6.37 2.44 -0.42
CA VAL A 7 -6.79 2.93 0.91
C VAL A 7 -7.02 1.77 1.87
N LYS A 8 -7.69 0.70 1.43
CA LYS A 8 -7.92 -0.49 2.24
C LYS A 8 -6.60 -1.16 2.63
N TRP A 9 -5.69 -1.33 1.66
CA TRP A 9 -4.36 -1.90 1.90
C TRP A 9 -3.57 -1.09 2.92
N CYS A 10 -3.57 0.25 2.82
CA CYS A 10 -2.92 1.13 3.81
C CYS A 10 -3.48 0.93 5.22
N ASN A 11 -4.81 0.81 5.36
CA ASN A 11 -5.44 0.56 6.65
C ASN A 11 -5.06 -0.81 7.23
N GLU A 12 -4.93 -1.83 6.40
CA GLU A 12 -4.47 -3.15 6.81
C GLU A 12 -3.01 -3.09 7.31
N ARG A 13 -2.13 -2.41 6.58
CA ARG A 13 -0.72 -2.23 6.99
C ARG A 13 -0.58 -1.39 8.26
N ALA A 14 -1.41 -0.36 8.43
CA ALA A 14 -1.45 0.43 9.66
C ALA A 14 -1.92 -0.40 10.87
N CYS A 15 -2.80 -1.37 10.64
CA CYS A 15 -3.32 -2.26 11.68
C CYS A 15 -2.30 -3.35 12.07
N ASP A 16 -1.67 -4.00 11.09
CA ASP A 16 -0.73 -5.10 11.34
C ASP A 16 0.74 -4.67 11.47
N GLY A 17 1.04 -3.40 11.19
CA GLY A 17 2.37 -2.82 11.29
C GLY A 17 3.38 -3.38 10.27
N CYS A 18 2.94 -4.14 9.27
CA CYS A 18 3.82 -4.86 8.36
C CYS A 18 4.24 -4.00 7.16
N TRP A 19 4.87 -2.87 7.44
CA TRP A 19 5.55 -1.95 6.51
C TRP A 19 6.62 -1.15 7.28
N GLY A 20 7.57 -0.55 6.57
CA GLY A 20 8.54 0.35 7.19
C GLY A 20 7.99 1.77 7.38
N MET A 21 8.74 2.59 8.13
CA MET A 21 8.36 3.99 8.38
C MET A 21 8.30 4.80 7.08
N LEU A 22 9.24 4.60 6.16
CA LEU A 22 9.29 5.35 4.90
C LEU A 22 8.10 5.00 3.99
N GLU A 23 7.77 3.70 3.88
CA GLU A 23 6.62 3.24 3.12
C GLU A 23 5.32 3.82 3.70
N ALA A 24 5.18 3.81 5.03
CA ALA A 24 4.04 4.41 5.71
C ALA A 24 3.92 5.92 5.43
N MET A 25 5.03 6.66 5.51
CA MET A 25 5.06 8.10 5.22
C MET A 25 4.66 8.40 3.78
N ILE A 26 5.22 7.67 2.80
CA ILE A 26 4.89 7.86 1.38
C ILE A 26 3.42 7.55 1.13
N CYS A 27 2.89 6.45 1.70
CA CYS A 27 1.49 6.10 1.54
C CYS A 27 0.54 7.16 2.12
N ILE A 28 0.88 7.73 3.29
CA ILE A 28 0.12 8.84 3.90
C ILE A 28 0.15 10.06 2.99
N TRP A 29 1.32 10.45 2.49
CA TRP A 29 1.46 11.59 1.59
C TRP A 29 0.63 11.42 0.31
N VAL A 30 0.69 10.25 -0.34
CA VAL A 30 -0.11 9.96 -1.55
C VAL A 30 -1.61 10.01 -1.25
N LEU A 31 -2.05 9.47 -0.09
CA LEU A 31 -3.44 9.55 0.32
C LEU A 31 -3.90 11.01 0.46
N GLU A 32 -3.08 11.87 1.04
CA GLU A 32 -3.36 13.30 1.17
C GLU A 32 -3.42 14.01 -0.19
N GLU A 33 -2.44 13.79 -1.06
CA GLU A 33 -2.42 14.40 -2.40
C GLU A 33 -3.65 14.02 -3.23
N VAL A 34 -4.02 12.73 -3.25
CA VAL A 34 -5.22 12.29 -3.97
C VAL A 34 -6.49 12.88 -3.34
N ARG A 35 -6.54 13.05 -2.01
CA ARG A 35 -7.72 13.61 -1.31
C ARG A 35 -7.95 15.08 -1.61
N LYS A 36 -6.93 15.85 -2.01
CA LYS A 36 -7.06 17.24 -2.48
C LYS A 36 -7.94 17.35 -3.72
N ALA A 37 -7.99 16.31 -4.56
CA ALA A 37 -8.88 16.27 -5.71
C ALA A 37 -10.34 16.03 -5.29
N PRO A 38 -11.32 16.60 -6.04
CA PRO A 38 -12.73 16.29 -5.84
C PRO A 38 -13.01 14.80 -5.95
N PHE A 39 -13.98 14.29 -5.18
CA PHE A 39 -14.25 12.85 -5.04
C PHE A 39 -14.31 12.10 -6.39
N TRP A 40 -15.01 12.66 -7.38
CA TRP A 40 -15.18 12.06 -8.70
C TRP A 40 -13.90 12.04 -9.56
N ARG A 41 -12.86 12.82 -9.21
CA ARG A 41 -11.56 12.84 -9.90
C ARG A 41 -10.47 12.05 -9.20
N ARG A 42 -10.70 11.59 -7.96
CA ARG A 42 -9.66 10.90 -7.16
C ARG A 42 -9.11 9.67 -7.84
N GLU A 43 -9.98 8.85 -8.44
CA GLU A 43 -9.54 7.65 -9.17
C GLU A 43 -8.67 8.01 -10.38
N LYS A 44 -9.00 9.11 -11.08
CA LYS A 44 -8.21 9.58 -12.22
C LYS A 44 -6.82 10.04 -11.77
N VAL A 45 -6.75 10.88 -10.73
CA VAL A 45 -5.48 11.37 -10.17
C VAL A 45 -4.62 10.21 -9.68
N TRP A 46 -5.21 9.27 -8.94
CA TRP A 46 -4.54 8.06 -8.48
C TRP A 46 -3.91 7.28 -9.65
N ARG A 47 -4.71 6.94 -10.67
CA ARG A 47 -4.27 6.13 -11.81
C ARG A 47 -3.19 6.82 -12.64
N GLU A 48 -3.32 8.13 -12.87
CA GLU A 48 -2.41 8.86 -13.75
C GLU A 48 -1.09 9.25 -13.08
N GLN A 49 -1.08 9.50 -11.77
CA GLN A 49 0.07 10.11 -11.10
C GLN A 49 0.79 9.18 -10.12
N TYR A 50 0.12 8.16 -9.57
CA TYR A 50 0.65 7.43 -8.41
C TYR A 50 0.58 5.90 -8.56
N GLU A 51 -0.44 5.37 -9.24
CA GLU A 51 -0.72 3.92 -9.22
C GLU A 51 0.50 3.08 -9.59
N ASN A 52 1.14 3.36 -10.73
CA ASN A 52 2.27 2.55 -11.19
C ASN A 52 3.43 2.56 -10.20
N ASP A 53 3.84 3.74 -9.73
CA ASP A 53 4.99 3.85 -8.84
C ASP A 53 4.70 3.26 -7.47
N VAL A 54 3.56 3.60 -6.87
CA VAL A 54 3.19 3.11 -5.55
C VAL A 54 2.98 1.59 -5.55
N VAL A 55 2.33 1.05 -6.59
CA VAL A 55 2.10 -0.40 -6.67
C VAL A 55 3.43 -1.14 -6.83
N ASN A 56 4.24 -0.76 -7.81
CA ASN A 56 5.44 -1.51 -8.17
C ASN A 56 6.58 -1.34 -7.15
N GLN A 57 6.69 -0.15 -6.54
CA GLN A 57 7.82 0.15 -5.65
C GLN A 57 7.49 -0.09 -4.16
N ILE A 58 6.22 -0.06 -3.77
CA ILE A 58 5.82 -0.16 -2.36
C ILE A 58 4.92 -1.36 -2.13
N VAL A 59 3.76 -1.43 -2.79
CA VAL A 59 2.73 -2.42 -2.48
C VAL A 59 3.22 -3.84 -2.78
N GLU A 60 3.74 -4.07 -3.99
CA GLU A 60 4.19 -5.40 -4.41
C GLU A 60 5.39 -5.90 -3.60
N PRO A 61 6.49 -5.13 -3.42
CA PRO A 61 7.62 -5.57 -2.61
C PRO A 61 7.24 -5.81 -1.15
N THR A 62 6.39 -4.95 -0.57
CA THR A 62 5.92 -5.11 0.81
C THR A 62 5.10 -6.39 0.96
N ASN A 63 4.15 -6.63 0.06
CA ASN A 63 3.34 -7.85 0.06
C ASN A 63 4.19 -9.10 -0.14
N GLN A 64 5.19 -9.06 -1.01
CA GLN A 64 6.12 -10.16 -1.20
C GLN A 64 6.89 -10.45 0.09
N LYS A 65 7.44 -9.43 0.76
CA LYS A 65 8.16 -9.58 2.01
C LYS A 65 7.30 -10.15 3.14
N ILE A 66 6.04 -9.70 3.23
CA ILE A 66 5.05 -10.26 4.16
C ILE A 66 4.84 -11.75 3.87
N LYS A 67 4.63 -12.11 2.60
CA LYS A 67 4.44 -13.51 2.19
C LYS A 67 5.64 -14.38 2.53
N GLU A 68 6.86 -13.88 2.31
CA GLU A 68 8.09 -14.61 2.64
C GLU A 68 8.23 -14.83 4.15
N LEU A 69 8.05 -13.79 4.97
CA LEU A 69 8.23 -13.87 6.43
C LEU A 69 7.09 -14.63 7.13
N CYS A 70 5.84 -14.38 6.75
CA CYS A 70 4.69 -15.07 7.32
C CYS A 70 4.52 -16.48 6.75
N GLY A 71 4.96 -16.73 5.51
CA GLY A 71 5.01 -18.06 4.91
C GLY A 71 6.08 -18.96 5.53
N MET A 72 7.27 -18.43 5.84
CA MET A 72 8.32 -19.16 6.56
C MET A 72 7.94 -19.51 8.01
N ARG A 73 7.05 -18.73 8.65
CA ARG A 73 6.58 -18.98 10.02
C ARG A 73 5.83 -20.31 10.18
N ASN A 74 5.36 -20.92 9.10
CA ASN A 74 4.68 -22.22 9.10
C ASN A 74 5.62 -23.42 8.80
N GLY A 75 6.91 -23.18 8.53
CA GLY A 75 7.92 -24.23 8.29
C GLY A 75 8.75 -24.62 9.51
N GLY A 76 8.56 -23.95 10.65
CA GLY A 76 9.25 -24.23 11.91
C GLY A 76 8.46 -25.16 12.81
N LYS A 77 8.78 -26.46 12.74
CA LYS A 77 8.35 -27.58 13.61
C LYS A 77 6.91 -28.10 13.45
N ARG A 78 6.82 -29.27 12.81
CA ARG A 78 6.32 -30.49 13.46
C ARG A 78 7.28 -31.63 13.14
#